data_AF-A0A139WRT1-F1
#
_entry.id   AF-A0A139WRT1-F1
#
_cell.length_a   1.000
_cell.length_b   1.000
_cell.length_c   1.000
_cell.angle_alpha   90.00
_cell.angle_beta   90.00
_cell.angle_gamma   90.00
#
_symmetry.space_group_name_H-M   'P 1'
#
loop_
_entity.id
_entity.type
_entity.pdbx_description
1 polymer ?
#
loop_
_entity_poly.entity_id
_entity_poly.type
_entity_poly.pdbx_seq_one_letter_code
_entity_poly.pdbx_strand_id
1 'polypeptide(L)' 'MEARLFTAIIYCLTCGHFRTTTEFLSVHKQELENTNKVIKKAKDHGWERQIEMNEKVKRNLEKIISSLESENGL' A
#
# COMPACT_ATOMS: atom_id res chain seq x y z
N MET A 1 12.75 9.93 15.89
CA MET A 1 11.77 10.47 14.91
C MET A 1 12.08 9.75 13.61
N GLU A 2 11.32 8.84 13.00
CA GLU A 2 9.87 8.77 12.74
C GLU A 2 9.41 7.32 12.46
N ALA A 3 9.81 6.31 13.24
CA ALA A 3 9.33 4.94 13.03
C ALA A 3 7.86 4.69 13.46
N ARG A 4 7.15 5.73 13.93
CA ARG A 4 5.80 5.63 14.51
C ARG A 4 4.67 6.13 13.61
N LEU A 5 4.97 6.78 12.48
CA LEU A 5 3.93 7.28 11.56
C LEU A 5 3.51 6.28 10.46
N PHE A 6 4.23 5.16 10.29
CA PHE A 6 3.97 4.23 9.18
C PHE A 6 3.10 3.02 9.48
N THR A 7 2.70 2.78 10.74
CA THR A 7 2.04 1.52 11.11
C THR A 7 0.51 1.55 11.06
N ALA A 8 -0.14 2.71 11.09
CA ALA A 8 -1.60 2.78 11.22
C ALA A 8 -2.35 2.45 9.91
N ILE A 9 -1.80 2.80 8.74
CA ILE A 9 -2.45 2.55 7.43
C ILE A 9 -2.26 1.10 6.96
N ILE A 10 -1.16 0.44 7.37
CA ILE A 10 -0.77 -0.92 6.95
C ILE A 10 -1.80 -1.99 7.35
N TYR A 11 -2.55 -1.79 8.44
CA TYR A 11 -3.41 -2.84 8.99
C TYR A 11 -4.65 -3.12 8.14
N CYS A 12 -5.29 -2.07 7.60
CA CYS A 12 -6.51 -2.25 6.81
C CYS A 12 -6.22 -2.85 5.43
N LEU A 13 -5.11 -2.47 4.78
CA LEU A 13 -4.74 -2.95 3.44
C LEU A 13 -4.23 -4.39 3.41
N THR A 14 -4.08 -5.03 4.58
CA THR A 14 -3.76 -6.46 4.71
C THR A 14 -4.90 -7.26 5.34
N CYS A 15 -6.00 -6.61 5.70
CA CYS A 15 -7.18 -7.24 6.29
C CYS A 15 -8.09 -7.82 5.19
N GLY A 16 -8.48 -9.10 5.35
CA GLY A 16 -9.38 -9.78 4.40
C GLY A 16 -10.81 -9.20 4.32
N HIS A 17 -11.19 -8.32 5.24
CA HIS A 17 -12.50 -7.65 5.24
C HIS A 17 -12.46 -6.24 4.66
N PHE A 18 -11.32 -5.80 4.12
CA PHE A 18 -11.21 -4.48 3.51
C PHE A 18 -12.15 -4.35 2.30
N ARG A 19 -12.94 -3.28 2.28
CA ARG A 19 -13.86 -2.93 1.19
C ARG A 19 -13.56 -1.52 0.72
N THR A 20 -13.66 -1.30 -0.58
CA THR A 20 -13.46 0.00 -1.23
C THR A 20 -14.24 0.05 -2.54
N THR A 21 -14.26 1.20 -3.20
CA THR A 21 -14.99 1.45 -4.46
C THR A 21 -14.08 2.19 -5.44
N THR A 22 -14.50 2.28 -6.71
CA THR A 22 -13.76 2.97 -7.78
C THR A 22 -13.54 4.46 -7.50
N GLU A 23 -14.40 5.09 -6.69
CA GLU A 23 -14.24 6.48 -6.22
C GLU A 23 -12.91 6.71 -5.49
N PHE A 24 -12.36 5.67 -4.85
CA PHE A 24 -11.10 5.74 -4.11
C PHE A 24 -9.89 5.27 -4.93
N LEU A 25 -10.04 4.99 -6.23
CA LEU A 25 -8.95 4.50 -7.07
C LEU A 25 -7.72 5.43 -7.05
N SER A 26 -7.94 6.74 -7.12
CA SER A 26 -6.86 7.74 -7.06
C SER A 26 -6.12 7.70 -5.72
N VAL A 27 -6.84 7.48 -4.62
CA VAL A 27 -6.29 7.35 -3.28
C VAL A 27 -5.40 6.10 -3.18
N HIS A 28 -5.84 4.96 -3.71
CA HIS A 28 -5.04 3.73 -3.71
C HIS A 28 -3.77 3.87 -4.56
N LYS A 29 -3.84 4.55 -5.70
CA LYS A 29 -2.66 4.86 -6.53
C LYS A 29 -1.67 5.75 -5.78
N GLN A 30 -2.16 6.77 -5.08
CA GLN A 30 -1.31 7.63 -4.26
C GLN A 30 -0.65 6.86 -3.11
N GLU A 31 -1.40 5.96 -2.47
CA GLU A 31 -0.89 5.12 -1.38
C GLU A 31 0.15 4.11 -1.89
N LEU A 32 -0.01 3.58 -3.11
CA LEU A 32 0.99 2.73 -3.75
C LEU A 32 2.30 3.51 -4.01
N GLU A 33 2.20 4.75 -4.49
CA GLU A 33 3.36 5.61 -4.69
C GLU A 33 4.10 5.88 -3.35
N ASN A 34 3.34 6.21 -2.30
CA ASN A 34 3.89 6.42 -0.96
C ASN A 34 4.57 5.17 -0.42
N THR A 35 3.92 4.01 -0.56
CA THR A 35 4.48 2.70 -0.15
C THR A 35 5.79 2.41 -0.88
N ASN A 36 5.89 2.71 -2.18
CA ASN A 36 7.14 2.55 -2.92
C ASN A 36 8.26 3.46 -2.40
N LYS A 37 7.96 4.72 -2.02
CA LYS A 37 8.93 5.64 -1.40
C LYS A 37 9.45 5.09 -0.07
N VAL A 38 8.58 4.48 0.73
CA VAL A 38 8.92 3.86 2.01
C VAL A 38 9.82 2.65 1.81
N ILE A 39 9.47 1.75 0.89
CA ILE A 39 10.27 0.57 0.57
C ILE A 39 11.67 0.99 0.14
N LYS A 40 11.77 2.02 -0.73
CA LYS A 40 13.07 2.56 -1.16
C LYS A 40 13.89 3.03 0.04
N LYS A 41 13.32 3.90 0.88
CA LYS A 41 14.01 4.40 2.09
C LYS A 41 14.42 3.26 3.02
N ALA A 42 13.55 2.26 3.22
CA ALA A 42 13.83 1.10 4.06
C ALA A 42 14.95 0.22 3.49
N LYS A 43 15.01 0.05 2.17
CA LYS A 43 16.13 -0.63 1.47
C LYS A 43 17.44 0.11 1.66
N ASP A 44 17.44 1.42 1.51
CA ASP A 44 18.64 2.26 1.70
C ASP A 44 19.19 2.19 3.15
N HIS A 45 18.35 1.88 4.13
CA HIS A 45 18.71 1.80 5.54
C HIS A 45 18.79 0.35 6.10
N GLY A 46 18.57 -0.67 5.28
CA GLY A 46 18.59 -2.07 5.72
C GLY A 46 17.48 -2.44 6.71
N TRP A 47 16.32 -1.78 6.68
CA TRP A 47 15.21 -2.03 7.60
C TRP A 47 14.35 -3.21 7.13
N GLU A 48 14.88 -4.43 7.25
CA GLU A 48 14.29 -5.66 6.71
C GLU A 48 12.81 -5.85 7.04
N ARG A 49 12.42 -5.65 8.31
CA ARG A 49 11.01 -5.81 8.71
C ARG A 49 10.09 -4.79 8.03
N GLN A 50 10.56 -3.57 7.82
CA GLN A 50 9.78 -2.54 7.12
C GLN A 50 9.68 -2.87 5.63
N ILE A 51 10.75 -3.37 5.01
CA ILE A 51 10.73 -3.83 3.62
C ILE A 51 9.68 -4.95 3.47
N GLU A 52 9.76 -5.99 4.31
CA GLU A 52 8.87 -7.15 4.24
C GLU A 52 7.39 -6.76 4.37
N MET A 53 7.07 -5.91 5.36
CA MET A 53 5.69 -5.51 5.62
C MET A 53 5.14 -4.58 4.52
N ASN A 54 5.93 -3.62 4.05
CA ASN A 54 5.48 -2.70 3.00
C ASN A 54 5.39 -3.38 1.64
N GLU A 55 6.20 -4.41 1.35
CA GLU A 55 6.03 -5.19 0.12
C GLU A 55 4.72 -6.01 0.12
N LYS A 56 4.22 -6.46 1.29
CA LYS A 56 2.89 -7.08 1.39
C LYS A 56 1.79 -6.07 1.09
N VAL A 57 1.89 -4.86 1.64
CA VAL A 57 0.94 -3.76 1.38
C VAL A 57 0.94 -3.39 -0.09
N LYS A 58 2.12 -3.22 -0.70
CA LYS A 58 2.28 -2.93 -2.12
C LYS A 58 1.53 -3.93 -2.99
N ARG A 59 1.75 -5.23 -2.77
CA ARG A 59 1.08 -6.30 -3.55
C ARG A 59 -0.45 -6.26 -3.40
N ASN A 60 -0.94 -5.88 -2.23
CA ASN A 60 -2.38 -5.76 -2.01
C ASN A 60 -2.96 -4.52 -2.69
N LEU A 61 -2.27 -3.38 -2.63
CA LEU A 61 -2.65 -2.17 -3.37
C LEU A 61 -2.70 -2.42 -4.87
N GLU A 62 -1.70 -3.09 -5.44
CA GLU A 62 -1.69 -3.48 -6.87
C GLU A 62 -2.90 -4.33 -7.24
N LYS A 63 -3.28 -5.30 -6.40
CA LYS A 63 -4.49 -6.11 -6.61
C LYS A 63 -5.78 -5.29 -6.53
N ILE A 64 -5.91 -4.43 -5.52
CA ILE A 64 -7.08 -3.56 -5.34
C ILE A 64 -7.22 -2.63 -6.54
N ILE A 65 -6.14 -1.96 -6.94
CA ILE A 65 -6.11 -1.05 -8.09
C ILE A 65 -6.53 -1.79 -9.36
N SER A 66 -5.94 -2.96 -9.63
CA SER A 66 -6.28 -3.77 -10.80
C SER A 66 -7.75 -4.21 -10.82
N SER A 67 -8.32 -4.58 -9.66
CA SER A 67 -9.75 -4.91 -9.55
C SER A 67 -10.63 -3.69 -9.86
N LEU A 68 -10.30 -2.54 -9.28
CA LEU A 68 -11.06 -1.30 -9.46
C LEU A 68 -10.95 -0.73 -10.88
N GLU A 69 -9.79 -0.85 -11.53
CA GLU A 69 -9.61 -0.45 -12.94
C GLU A 69 -10.47 -1.32 -13.87
N SER A 70 -10.48 -2.63 -13.62
CA SER A 70 -11.31 -3.59 -14.37
C SER A 70 -12.81 -3.29 -14.19
N GLU A 71 -13.24 -2.95 -12.97
CA GLU A 71 -14.62 -2.53 -12.68
C GLU A 71 -14.98 -1.20 -13.37
N ASN A 72 -14.01 -0.31 -13.57
CA ASN A 72 -14.19 0.99 -14.21
C ASN A 72 -14.08 0.93 -15.76
N GLY A 73 -13.85 -0.25 -16.34
CA GLY A 73 -13.73 -0.44 -17.79
C GLY A 73 -12.47 0.19 -18.41
N LEU A 74 -11.42 0.42 -17.62
CA LEU A 74 -10.11 0.91 -18.04
C LEU A 74 -9.12 -0.25 -18.18
#